data_AF-A0A3B9PBC4-F1
#
_entry.id   AF-A0A3B9PBC4-F1
#
_cell.length_a   1.000
_cell.length_b   1.000
_cell.length_c   1.000
_cell.angle_alpha   90.00
_cell.angle_beta   90.00
_cell.angle_gamma   90.00
#
_symmetry.space_group_name_H-M   'P 1'
#
loop_
_entity.id
_entity.type
_entity.pdbx_description
1 polymer ?
#
loop_
_entity_poly.entity_id
_entity_poly.type
_entity_poly.pdbx_seq_one_letter_code
_entity_poly.pdbx_strand_id
1 'polypeptide(L)'
;MKKITIHIIFAVLSSFALALLMQVLLPFGDFWKGTLAAFYLLFFVSLFLYLAWRLFGGAKKLAGMMVLAFILRLGLGMFLTWGLPQFGYDEAPQQAGFVFQDAYLREGSAWNLAQSNEPLTRAFSDDYTADQYGGLLALDAFVYRYISPDAYRPALILILTAGAMALSLPFLMAVVRR
;
A
#
# COMPACT_ATOMS: atom_id res chain seq x y z
N MET A 1 22.50 18.42 8.13
CA MET A 1 22.60 17.72 6.83
C MET A 1 22.94 16.24 6.98
N LYS A 2 24.09 15.86 7.57
CA LYS A 2 24.51 14.44 7.72
C LYS A 2 23.43 13.48 8.26
N LYS A 3 22.68 13.86 9.31
CA LYS A 3 21.62 13.01 9.89
C LYS A 3 20.45 12.74 8.94
N ILE A 4 20.07 13.71 8.11
CA ILE A 4 18.97 13.56 7.15
C ILE A 4 19.37 12.58 6.06
N THR A 5 20.61 12.71 5.55
CA THR A 5 21.18 11.78 4.56
C THR A 5 21.16 10.34 5.07
N ILE A 6 21.52 10.11 6.33
CA ILE A 6 21.47 8.76 6.94
C ILE A 6 20.04 8.21 6.97
N HIS A 7 19.05 9.01 7.36
CA HIS A 7 17.65 8.55 7.38
C HIS A 7 17.13 8.22 5.97
N ILE A 8 17.50 9.02 4.96
CA ILE A 8 17.10 8.75 3.57
C ILE A 8 17.77 7.47 3.06
N ILE A 9 19.07 7.29 3.29
CA ILE A 9 19.77 6.06 2.92
C ILE A 9 19.11 4.85 3.59
N PHE A 10 18.80 4.95 4.88
CA PHE A 10 18.10 3.89 5.60
C PHE A 10 16.71 3.61 5.00
N ALA A 11 15.95 4.65 4.64
CA ALA A 11 14.65 4.49 3.98
C ALA A 11 14.77 3.80 2.62
N VAL A 12 15.78 4.14 1.80
CA VAL A 12 16.05 3.47 0.52
C VAL A 12 16.37 1.99 0.74
N LEU A 13 17.33 1.68 1.61
CA LEU A 13 17.77 0.30 1.86
C LEU A 13 16.65 -0.56 2.44
N SER A 14 15.91 -0.04 3.43
CA SER A 14 14.79 -0.77 4.03
C SER A 14 13.63 -0.97 3.07
N SER A 15 13.31 0.03 2.24
CA SER A 15 12.26 -0.08 1.22
C SER A 15 12.62 -1.13 0.17
N PHE A 16 13.89 -1.18 -0.25
CA PHE A 16 14.35 -2.16 -1.24
C PHE A 16 14.37 -3.58 -0.67
N ALA A 17 14.87 -3.74 0.56
CA ALA A 17 14.87 -5.04 1.25
C ALA A 17 13.45 -5.57 1.47
N LEU A 18 12.52 -4.69 1.86
CA LEU A 18 11.12 -5.07 2.07
C LEU A 18 10.40 -5.36 0.75
N ALA A 19 10.69 -4.62 -0.33
CA ALA A 19 10.17 -4.90 -1.66
C ALA A 19 10.61 -6.28 -2.17
N LEU A 20 11.89 -6.64 -1.98
CA LEU A 20 12.39 -7.98 -2.29
C LEU A 20 11.66 -9.05 -1.49
N LEU A 21 11.50 -8.85 -0.18
CA LEU A 21 10.76 -9.78 0.68
C LEU A 21 9.32 -9.96 0.20
N MET A 22 8.62 -8.86 -0.14
CA MET A 22 7.25 -8.92 -0.64
C MET A 22 7.15 -9.73 -1.93
N GLN A 23 8.07 -9.51 -2.88
CA GLN A 23 8.05 -10.24 -4.15
C GLN A 23 8.42 -11.72 -3.99
N VAL A 24 9.28 -12.07 -3.03
CA VAL A 24 9.59 -13.47 -2.69
C VAL A 24 8.37 -14.17 -2.09
N LEU A 25 7.60 -13.50 -1.24
CA LEU A 25 6.42 -14.07 -0.59
C LEU A 25 5.19 -14.11 -1.51
N LEU A 26 5.05 -13.11 -2.38
CA LEU A 26 3.91 -12.95 -3.30
C LEU A 26 4.43 -12.78 -4.74
N PRO A 27 4.86 -13.88 -5.40
CA PRO A 27 5.50 -13.83 -6.71
C PRO A 27 4.48 -13.67 -7.85
N PHE A 28 3.83 -12.50 -7.91
CA PHE A 28 2.92 -12.15 -8.99
C PHE A 28 3.67 -11.42 -10.13
N GLY A 29 3.45 -11.86 -11.36
CA GLY A 29 4.02 -11.27 -12.58
C GLY A 29 5.54 -11.33 -12.64
N ASP A 30 6.16 -10.36 -13.34
CA ASP A 30 7.61 -10.25 -13.41
C ASP A 30 8.21 -9.85 -12.04
N PHE A 31 9.26 -10.56 -11.64
CA PHE A 31 9.91 -10.39 -10.34
C PHE A 31 10.52 -8.98 -10.17
N TRP A 32 11.23 -8.49 -11.18
CA TRP A 32 11.94 -7.20 -11.08
C TRP A 32 10.97 -6.04 -11.21
N LYS A 33 9.97 -6.14 -12.09
CA LYS A 33 8.92 -5.11 -12.19
C LYS A 33 8.13 -5.01 -10.89
N GLY A 34 7.73 -6.13 -10.31
CA GLY A 34 7.05 -6.16 -9.01
C GLY A 34 7.91 -5.59 -7.87
N THR A 35 9.19 -5.98 -7.82
CA THR A 35 10.14 -5.44 -6.83
C THR A 35 10.31 -3.93 -6.97
N LEU A 36 10.48 -3.41 -8.19
CA LEU A 36 10.64 -1.98 -8.42
C LEU A 36 9.36 -1.20 -8.09
N ALA A 37 8.19 -1.72 -8.47
CA ALA A 37 6.89 -1.13 -8.13
C ALA A 37 6.71 -1.01 -6.61
N ALA A 38 6.95 -2.10 -5.87
CA ALA A 38 6.88 -2.12 -4.42
C ALA A 38 7.94 -1.19 -3.79
N PHE A 39 9.16 -1.17 -4.33
CA PHE A 39 10.24 -0.31 -3.85
C PHE A 39 9.87 1.17 -3.95
N TYR A 40 9.37 1.63 -5.11
CA TYR A 40 8.99 3.02 -5.29
C TYR A 40 7.88 3.42 -4.32
N LEU A 41 6.83 2.60 -4.19
CA LEU A 41 5.74 2.88 -3.24
C LEU A 41 6.23 2.90 -1.79
N LEU A 42 7.02 1.92 -1.36
CA LEU A 42 7.58 1.86 -0.02
C LEU A 42 8.48 3.06 0.27
N PHE A 43 9.31 3.45 -0.70
CA PHE A 43 10.20 4.60 -0.56
C PHE A 43 9.41 5.90 -0.42
N PHE A 44 8.42 6.15 -1.29
CA PHE A 44 7.60 7.35 -1.20
C PHE A 44 6.76 7.39 0.07
N VAL A 45 6.14 6.27 0.48
CA VAL A 45 5.42 6.18 1.75
C VAL A 45 6.35 6.45 2.93
N SER A 46 7.55 5.85 2.94
CA SER A 46 8.56 6.10 3.98
C SER A 46 8.99 7.57 4.02
N LEU A 47 9.12 8.22 2.87
CA LEU A 47 9.43 9.64 2.78
C LEU A 47 8.29 10.49 3.35
N PHE A 48 7.02 10.21 3.00
CA PHE A 48 5.87 10.92 3.56
C PHE A 48 5.76 10.75 5.07
N LEU A 49 5.95 9.53 5.59
CA LEU A 49 5.99 9.26 7.03
C LEU A 49 7.13 10.01 7.71
N TYR A 50 8.32 10.04 7.09
CA TYR A 50 9.46 10.81 7.60
C TYR A 50 9.17 12.31 7.65
N LEU A 51 8.58 12.87 6.59
CA LEU A 51 8.20 14.28 6.53
C LEU A 51 7.15 14.61 7.59
N ALA A 52 6.10 13.78 7.73
CA ALA A 52 5.10 13.94 8.77
C ALA A 52 5.75 13.91 10.17
N TRP A 53 6.59 12.92 10.45
CA TRP A 53 7.32 12.85 11.72
C TRP A 53 8.12 14.12 12.02
N ARG A 54 8.80 14.69 11.00
CA ARG A 54 9.57 15.94 11.13
C ARG A 54 8.66 17.16 11.35
N LEU A 55 7.52 17.23 10.66
CA LEU A 55 6.54 18.31 10.82
C LEU A 55 5.93 18.34 12.22
N PHE A 56 5.69 17.17 12.82
CA PHE A 56 5.10 17.03 14.16
C PHE A 56 6.15 16.93 15.29
N GLY A 57 7.29 17.59 15.10
CA GLY A 57 8.29 17.81 16.16
C GLY A 57 9.37 16.74 16.32
N GLY A 58 9.39 15.70 15.49
CA GLY A 58 10.52 14.76 15.42
C GLY A 58 10.75 13.92 16.68
N ALA A 59 9.72 13.72 17.52
CA ALA A 59 9.86 12.96 18.76
C ALA A 59 10.15 11.47 18.47
N LYS A 60 11.18 10.89 19.12
CA LYS A 60 11.55 9.47 18.94
C LYS A 60 10.39 8.51 19.24
N LYS A 61 9.58 8.80 20.27
CA LYS A 61 8.39 8.01 20.61
C LYS A 61 7.37 7.98 19.46
N LEU A 62 7.14 9.12 18.81
CA LEU A 62 6.21 9.20 17.67
C LEU A 62 6.72 8.38 16.49
N ALA A 63 8.02 8.48 16.14
CA ALA A 63 8.61 7.64 15.11
C ALA A 63 8.45 6.14 15.41
N GLY A 64 8.70 5.72 16.66
CA GLY A 64 8.50 4.33 17.07
C GLY A 64 7.05 3.86 16.88
N MET A 65 6.06 4.67 17.26
CA MET A 65 4.65 4.36 17.06
C MET A 65 4.29 4.25 15.57
N MET A 66 4.78 5.16 14.73
CA MET A 66 4.53 5.15 13.28
C MET A 66 5.13 3.92 12.61
N VAL A 67 6.38 3.58 12.93
CA VAL A 67 7.06 2.39 12.40
C VAL A 67 6.34 1.12 12.84
N LEU A 68 5.96 1.03 14.13
CA LEU A 68 5.24 -0.13 14.65
C LEU A 68 3.87 -0.29 13.96
N ALA A 69 3.10 0.78 13.83
CA ALA A 69 1.80 0.74 13.15
C ALA A 69 1.94 0.32 11.67
N PHE A 70 2.94 0.86 10.98
CA PHE A 70 3.22 0.50 9.59
C PHE A 70 3.58 -0.98 9.45
N ILE A 71 4.52 -1.48 10.26
CA ILE A 71 4.98 -2.87 10.22
C ILE A 71 3.85 -3.84 10.57
N LEU A 72 3.08 -3.55 11.63
CA LEU A 72 1.95 -4.41 12.02
C LEU A 72 0.89 -4.46 10.92
N ARG A 73 0.56 -3.31 10.32
CA ARG A 73 -0.47 -3.24 9.27
C ARG A 73 -0.03 -3.94 7.99
N LEU A 74 1.19 -3.68 7.54
CA LEU A 74 1.77 -4.32 6.35
C LEU A 74 1.96 -5.82 6.59
N GLY A 75 2.53 -6.20 7.73
CA GLY A 75 2.80 -7.61 8.08
C GLY A 75 1.52 -8.43 8.17
N LEU A 76 0.49 -7.92 8.85
CA LEU A 76 -0.81 -8.58 8.92
C LEU A 76 -1.47 -8.69 7.54
N GLY A 77 -1.42 -7.64 6.72
CA GLY A 77 -1.97 -7.68 5.37
C GLY A 77 -1.25 -8.72 4.50
N MET A 78 0.08 -8.74 4.53
CA MET A 78 0.90 -9.71 3.80
C MET A 78 0.60 -11.15 4.25
N PHE A 79 0.52 -11.35 5.56
CA PHE A 79 0.16 -12.64 6.14
C PHE A 79 -1.20 -13.13 5.67
N LEU A 80 -2.21 -12.26 5.62
CA LEU A 80 -3.56 -12.62 5.17
C LEU A 80 -3.61 -12.86 3.66
N THR A 81 -2.97 -12.02 2.85
CA THR A 81 -2.93 -12.20 1.38
C THR A 81 -2.24 -13.51 0.99
N TRP A 82 -1.19 -13.90 1.71
CA TRP A 82 -0.51 -15.18 1.49
C TRP A 82 -1.26 -16.37 2.10
N GLY A 83 -1.85 -16.19 3.29
CA GLY A 83 -2.45 -17.27 4.08
C GLY A 83 -3.87 -17.64 3.67
N LEU A 84 -4.70 -16.68 3.27
CA LEU A 84 -6.10 -16.95 2.89
C LEU A 84 -6.23 -17.92 1.71
N PRO A 85 -5.42 -17.84 0.63
CA PRO A 85 -5.49 -18.82 -0.45
C PRO A 85 -5.11 -20.25 -0.02
N GLN A 86 -4.39 -20.41 1.09
CA GLN A 86 -3.90 -21.71 1.57
C GLN A 86 -4.79 -22.32 2.65
N PHE A 87 -5.35 -21.49 3.52
CA PHE A 87 -6.07 -21.92 4.73
C PHE A 87 -7.51 -21.39 4.81
N GLY A 88 -7.91 -20.53 3.87
CA GLY A 88 -9.25 -19.95 3.81
C GLY A 88 -10.29 -20.90 3.22
N TYR A 89 -11.52 -20.40 3.13
CA TYR A 89 -12.65 -21.11 2.54
C TYR A 89 -12.57 -21.11 1.00
N ASP A 90 -13.32 -22.04 0.38
CA ASP A 90 -13.48 -22.12 -1.08
C ASP A 90 -14.40 -21.02 -1.60
N GLU A 91 -13.93 -19.78 -1.46
CA GLU A 91 -14.60 -18.56 -1.89
C GLU A 91 -13.62 -17.71 -2.69
N ALA A 92 -14.08 -17.18 -3.83
CA ALA A 92 -13.24 -16.39 -4.74
C ALA A 92 -12.46 -15.24 -4.06
N PRO A 93 -13.03 -14.45 -3.13
CA PRO A 93 -12.28 -13.42 -2.42
C PRO A 93 -11.12 -13.98 -1.58
N GLN A 94 -11.35 -15.06 -0.81
CA GLN A 94 -10.34 -15.63 0.08
C GLN A 94 -9.22 -16.32 -0.72
N GLN A 95 -9.59 -17.02 -1.79
CA GLN A 95 -8.63 -17.59 -2.74
C GLN A 95 -7.78 -16.54 -3.45
N ALA A 96 -8.29 -15.32 -3.60
CA ALA A 96 -7.55 -14.18 -4.12
C ALA A 96 -6.80 -13.38 -3.04
N GLY A 97 -6.81 -13.82 -1.77
CA GLY A 97 -6.09 -13.16 -0.67
C GLY A 97 -6.82 -11.98 -0.04
N PHE A 98 -8.14 -11.87 -0.23
CA PHE A 98 -8.98 -10.81 0.32
C PHE A 98 -9.85 -11.31 1.47
N VAL A 99 -9.85 -10.53 2.55
CA VAL A 99 -10.75 -10.74 3.70
C VAL A 99 -12.18 -10.32 3.38
N PHE A 100 -12.35 -9.25 2.59
CA PHE A 100 -13.64 -8.61 2.34
C PHE A 100 -13.98 -8.62 0.85
N GLN A 101 -15.23 -8.97 0.54
CA GLN A 101 -15.74 -9.01 -0.84
C GLN A 101 -15.69 -7.64 -1.52
N ASP A 102 -16.02 -6.56 -0.82
CA ASP A 102 -15.99 -5.20 -1.39
C ASP A 102 -14.58 -4.80 -1.85
N ALA A 103 -13.55 -5.19 -1.09
CA ALA A 103 -12.17 -4.98 -1.49
C ALA A 103 -11.81 -5.80 -2.73
N TYR A 104 -12.19 -7.08 -2.75
CA TYR A 104 -11.97 -7.94 -3.92
C TYR A 104 -12.61 -7.37 -5.20
N LEU A 105 -13.88 -6.93 -5.11
CA LEU A 105 -14.59 -6.36 -6.24
C LEU A 105 -13.99 -5.02 -6.68
N ARG A 106 -13.71 -4.11 -5.75
CA ARG A 106 -13.10 -2.80 -6.06
C ARG A 106 -11.77 -2.98 -6.78
N GLU A 107 -10.92 -3.88 -6.31
CA GLU A 107 -9.59 -4.10 -6.87
C GLU A 107 -9.67 -4.74 -8.26
N GLY A 108 -10.59 -5.67 -8.46
CA GLY A 108 -10.90 -6.21 -9.79
C GLY A 108 -11.39 -5.14 -10.76
N SER A 109 -12.30 -4.28 -10.32
CA SER A 109 -12.77 -3.12 -11.12
C SER A 109 -11.64 -2.14 -11.43
N ALA A 110 -10.78 -1.83 -10.45
CA ALA A 110 -9.63 -0.96 -10.64
C ALA A 110 -8.63 -1.53 -11.65
N TRP A 111 -8.36 -2.85 -11.58
CA TRP A 111 -7.53 -3.54 -12.55
C TRP A 111 -8.13 -3.49 -13.96
N ASN A 112 -9.42 -3.78 -14.11
CA ASN A 112 -10.11 -3.71 -15.40
C ASN A 112 -10.09 -2.29 -15.97
N LEU A 113 -10.36 -1.28 -15.14
CA LEU A 113 -10.24 0.12 -15.55
C LEU A 113 -8.81 0.40 -16.00
N ALA A 114 -7.79 0.02 -15.22
CA ALA A 114 -6.39 0.23 -15.56
C ALA A 114 -5.97 -0.37 -16.92
N GLN A 115 -6.51 -1.53 -17.29
CA GLN A 115 -6.22 -2.20 -18.57
C GLN A 115 -7.07 -1.69 -19.74
N SER A 116 -8.12 -0.92 -19.48
CA SER A 116 -8.96 -0.33 -20.53
C SER A 116 -8.31 0.91 -21.19
N ASN A 117 -8.92 1.39 -22.28
CA ASN A 117 -8.58 2.68 -22.90
C ASN A 117 -9.32 3.86 -22.27
N GLU A 118 -10.09 3.64 -21.21
CA GLU A 118 -10.91 4.68 -20.59
C GLU A 118 -10.07 5.56 -19.66
N PRO A 119 -10.45 6.84 -19.51
CA PRO A 119 -9.78 7.72 -18.56
C PRO A 119 -10.00 7.21 -17.13
N LEU A 120 -8.98 7.37 -16.26
CA LEU A 120 -9.09 6.97 -14.85
C LEU A 120 -10.19 7.75 -14.10
N THR A 121 -10.61 8.91 -14.63
CA THR A 121 -11.75 9.66 -14.09
C THR A 121 -13.08 8.92 -14.21
N ARG A 122 -13.17 7.86 -15.02
CA ARG A 122 -14.36 7.00 -15.05
C ARG A 122 -14.61 6.31 -13.72
N ALA A 123 -13.58 6.18 -12.87
CA ALA A 123 -13.75 5.71 -11.49
C ALA A 123 -14.79 6.51 -10.69
N PHE A 124 -15.01 7.79 -11.01
CA PHE A 124 -15.97 8.66 -10.35
C PHE A 124 -17.38 8.62 -10.96
N SER A 125 -17.65 7.68 -11.86
CA SER A 125 -18.99 7.46 -12.41
C SER A 125 -19.81 6.48 -11.56
N ASP A 126 -21.11 6.42 -11.81
CA ASP A 126 -22.03 5.48 -11.15
C ASP A 126 -21.88 4.03 -11.64
N ASP A 127 -20.92 3.75 -12.53
CA ASP A 127 -20.68 2.41 -13.10
C ASP A 127 -20.07 1.43 -12.08
N TYR A 128 -19.49 1.93 -10.99
CA TYR A 128 -18.77 1.13 -10.01
C TYR A 128 -19.44 1.15 -8.63
N THR A 129 -19.98 0.00 -8.20
CA THR A 129 -20.74 -0.09 -6.93
C THR A 129 -19.88 -0.44 -5.72
N ALA A 130 -18.67 -0.96 -5.93
CA ALA A 130 -17.77 -1.41 -4.85
C ALA A 130 -16.96 -0.28 -4.20
N ASP A 131 -16.95 0.92 -4.79
CA ASP A 131 -16.38 2.12 -4.20
C ASP A 131 -17.38 3.27 -4.34
N GLN A 132 -17.99 3.67 -3.23
CA GLN A 132 -19.07 4.65 -3.17
C GLN A 132 -18.71 6.02 -3.79
N TYR A 133 -17.43 6.40 -3.76
CA TYR A 133 -16.98 7.71 -4.27
C TYR A 133 -15.94 7.58 -5.38
N GLY A 134 -15.51 6.36 -5.73
CA GLY A 134 -14.52 6.09 -6.77
C GLY A 134 -13.07 6.50 -6.45
N GLY A 135 -12.81 7.11 -5.29
CA GLY A 135 -11.50 7.66 -4.97
C GLY A 135 -10.43 6.59 -4.75
N LEU A 136 -10.78 5.49 -4.08
CA LEU A 136 -9.86 4.35 -3.92
C LEU A 136 -9.70 3.62 -5.24
N LEU A 137 -10.80 3.40 -5.98
CA LEU A 137 -10.76 2.77 -7.30
C LEU A 137 -9.86 3.53 -8.28
N ALA A 138 -9.94 4.86 -8.31
CA ALA A 138 -9.08 5.71 -9.14
C ALA A 138 -7.60 5.58 -8.76
N LEU A 139 -7.31 5.54 -7.45
CA LEU A 139 -5.95 5.38 -6.94
C LEU A 139 -5.38 4.00 -7.27
N ASP A 140 -6.17 2.95 -7.05
CA ASP A 140 -5.81 1.57 -7.33
C ASP A 140 -5.55 1.40 -8.85
N ALA A 141 -6.44 1.94 -9.69
CA ALA A 141 -6.30 1.92 -11.15
C ALA A 141 -5.08 2.73 -11.62
N PHE A 142 -4.74 3.83 -10.96
CA PHE A 142 -3.50 4.57 -11.22
C PHE A 142 -2.26 3.73 -10.94
N VAL A 143 -2.22 3.05 -9.79
CA VAL A 143 -1.11 2.15 -9.43
C VAL A 143 -0.99 1.03 -10.45
N TYR A 144 -2.09 0.38 -10.80
CA TYR A 144 -2.07 -0.69 -11.79
C TYR A 144 -1.66 -0.20 -13.17
N ARG A 145 -2.13 0.97 -13.64
CA ARG A 145 -1.82 1.45 -15.00
C ARG A 145 -0.39 1.95 -15.15
N TYR A 146 0.15 2.65 -14.15
CA TYR A 146 1.41 3.38 -14.31
C TYR A 146 2.57 2.83 -13.49
N ILE A 147 2.30 2.13 -12.38
CA ILE A 147 3.34 1.61 -11.49
C ILE A 147 3.51 0.10 -11.72
N SER A 148 2.42 -0.63 -11.98
CA SER A 148 2.43 -2.10 -12.11
C SER A 148 1.56 -2.63 -13.26
N PRO A 149 1.79 -2.17 -14.51
CA PRO A 149 0.92 -2.53 -15.64
C PRO A 149 1.01 -3.99 -16.07
N ASP A 150 2.06 -4.69 -15.68
CA ASP A 150 2.35 -6.05 -16.15
C ASP A 150 1.60 -7.14 -15.39
N ALA A 151 1.16 -6.91 -14.15
CA ALA A 151 0.37 -7.88 -13.41
C ALA A 151 -0.47 -7.25 -12.29
N TYR A 152 -1.56 -7.93 -11.97
CA TYR A 152 -2.44 -7.60 -10.85
C TYR A 152 -1.74 -7.89 -9.52
N ARG A 153 -1.36 -6.83 -8.78
CA ARG A 153 -0.63 -6.90 -7.51
C ARG A 153 -1.31 -6.11 -6.37
N PRO A 154 -2.36 -6.66 -5.73
CA PRO A 154 -3.05 -6.00 -4.61
C PRO A 154 -2.16 -5.63 -3.44
N ALA A 155 -1.04 -6.33 -3.26
CA ALA A 155 -0.04 -6.02 -2.23
C ALA A 155 0.55 -4.60 -2.36
N LEU A 156 0.49 -3.98 -3.54
CA LEU A 156 0.90 -2.59 -3.73
C LEU A 156 -0.07 -1.60 -3.05
N ILE A 157 -1.37 -1.89 -3.09
CA ILE A 157 -2.39 -1.08 -2.41
C ILE A 157 -2.29 -1.26 -0.89
N LEU A 158 -1.90 -2.44 -0.43
CA LEU A 158 -1.59 -2.68 0.97
C LEU A 158 -0.48 -1.75 1.51
N ILE A 159 0.56 -1.44 0.72
CA ILE A 159 1.61 -0.48 1.13
C ILE A 159 1.00 0.91 1.37
N LEU A 160 0.13 1.37 0.47
CA LEU A 160 -0.53 2.67 0.58
C LEU A 160 -1.43 2.74 1.81
N THR A 161 -2.25 1.73 2.03
CA THR A 161 -3.17 1.69 3.19
C THR A 161 -2.42 1.52 4.52
N ALA A 162 -1.29 0.81 4.55
CA ALA A 162 -0.40 0.77 5.71
C ALA A 162 0.23 2.13 6.00
N GLY A 163 0.66 2.83 4.95
CA GLY A 163 1.15 4.21 5.03
C GLY A 163 0.10 5.18 5.58
N ALA A 164 -1.12 5.14 5.05
CA ALA A 164 -2.24 5.96 5.51
C ALA A 164 -2.57 5.72 7.00
N MET A 165 -2.59 4.46 7.44
CA MET A 165 -2.80 4.12 8.85
C MET A 165 -1.69 4.67 9.74
N ALA A 166 -0.42 4.53 9.34
CA ALA A 166 0.71 5.06 10.11
C ALA A 166 0.73 6.61 10.12
N LEU A 167 0.29 7.26 9.04
CA LEU A 167 0.16 8.71 8.96
C LEU A 167 -0.88 9.28 9.92
N SER A 168 -1.90 8.51 10.30
CA SER A 168 -2.92 8.97 11.27
C SER A 168 -2.33 9.32 12.66
N LEU A 169 -1.22 8.69 13.05
CA LEU A 169 -0.62 8.85 14.38
C LEU A 169 -0.08 10.26 14.66
N PRO A 170 0.72 10.90 13.78
CA PRO A 170 1.09 12.30 13.94
C PRO A 170 -0.10 13.23 14.17
N PHE A 171 -1.18 13.08 13.40
CA PHE A 171 -2.39 13.89 13.55
C PHE A 171 -3.08 13.63 14.89
N LEU A 172 -3.27 12.36 15.26
CA LEU A 172 -3.85 11.99 16.56
C LEU A 172 -3.04 12.57 17.72
N MET A 173 -1.72 12.42 17.68
CA MET A 173 -0.83 12.94 18.72
C MET A 173 -0.82 14.46 18.77
N ALA A 174 -1.03 15.15 17.65
CA ALA A 174 -1.16 16.59 17.60
C ALA A 174 -2.45 17.07 18.28
N VAL A 175 -3.54 16.31 18.15
CA VAL A 175 -4.81 16.61 18.84
C VAL A 175 -4.71 16.30 20.33
N VAL A 176 -4.17 15.13 20.71
CA VAL A 176 -4.08 14.70 22.13
C VAL A 176 -3.14 15.58 22.96
N ARG A 177 -2.16 16.23 22.34
CA ARG A 177 -1.22 17.14 23.01
C ARG A 177 -1.69 18.59 23.10
N ARG A 178 -2.82 18.93 22.49
CA ARG A 178 -3.49 20.22 22.68
C ARG A 178 -4.37 20.17 23.92
#